data_AF-A0A059CV20-F1
#
_entry.id   AF-A0A059CV20-F1
#
_cell.length_a   1.000
_cell.length_b   1.000
_cell.length_c   1.000
_cell.angle_alpha   90.00
_cell.angle_beta   90.00
_cell.angle_gamma   90.00
#
_symmetry.space_group_name_H-M   'P 1'
#
loop_
_entity.id
_entity.type
_entity.pdbx_description
1 polymer ?
#
loop_
_entity_poly.entity_id
_entity_poly.type
_entity_poly.pdbx_seq_one_letter_code
_entity_poly.pdbx_strand_id
1 'polypeptide(L)'
;MKHLTEVELHGTAIRELPSSVANLIELKGLYLEDCTDLKNLPCSIYTLQHLERILVDGCSQLSKLPECLCESSDCTNFSLPLALPSVINLNVQRCSLSELRFLKNLHCMSSLTILDLSENKFVSLPTCISQFTKLQQLFLMHCKQLQEILALPPNITSLHAKGCESLETCADLSNVLRYISDESPWLRRFDFSSCHKLIQNQCSSNCNMLSIEGLLGETRVDIFHPGSKIPTWFVHQSIEGLIKFPISSELYYDIAGLAFCAIVGSTNRKEANISCEIQLFVKEEATYGCVDCFSSLELDHVWVLYVPRQMMWGLDAKLMNHRSQFAVLFQASEGNLRSCGVHVVYKQGKQPNDMKIDESINP
;
A
#
# COMPACT_ATOMS: atom_id res chain seq x y z
N MET A 1 -26.84 26.75 15.62
CA MET A 1 -26.12 25.51 15.24
C MET A 1 -24.58 25.65 15.33
N LYS A 2 -24.00 26.64 16.04
CA LYS A 2 -22.53 26.85 16.07
C LYS A 2 -21.74 25.75 16.79
N HIS A 3 -22.40 24.91 17.59
CA HIS A 3 -21.82 23.79 18.32
C HIS A 3 -22.01 22.44 17.60
N LEU A 4 -22.51 22.46 16.36
CA LEU A 4 -22.71 21.23 15.61
C LEU A 4 -21.34 20.70 15.18
N THR A 5 -21.01 19.49 15.62
CA THR A 5 -19.72 18.85 15.34
C THR A 5 -19.78 17.89 14.16
N GLU A 6 -20.96 17.40 13.80
CA GLU A 6 -21.14 16.45 12.69
C GLU A 6 -22.37 16.82 11.88
N VAL A 7 -22.25 16.72 10.56
CA VAL A 7 -23.34 16.90 9.60
C VAL A 7 -23.45 15.64 8.76
N GLU A 8 -24.56 14.93 8.93
CA GLU A 8 -24.90 13.73 8.18
C GLU A 8 -25.99 14.05 7.15
N LEU A 9 -25.65 13.88 5.88
CA LEU A 9 -26.51 14.14 4.72
C LEU A 9 -26.53 12.95 3.75
N HIS A 10 -26.14 11.77 4.22
CA HIS A 10 -26.04 10.57 3.40
C HIS A 10 -27.36 10.23 2.68
N GLY A 11 -27.27 9.82 1.42
CA GLY A 11 -28.41 9.42 0.58
C GLY A 11 -29.43 10.53 0.29
N THR A 12 -29.11 11.80 0.56
CA THR A 12 -30.03 12.91 0.29
C THR A 12 -29.98 13.37 -1.17
N ALA A 13 -31.04 14.03 -1.64
CA ALA A 13 -31.12 14.63 -2.97
C ALA A 13 -30.42 16.00 -3.07
N ILE A 14 -29.43 16.26 -2.22
CA ILE A 14 -28.71 17.54 -2.19
C ILE A 14 -27.92 17.72 -3.48
N ARG A 15 -28.17 18.82 -4.19
CA ARG A 15 -27.46 19.15 -5.43
C ARG A 15 -26.18 19.92 -5.19
N GLU A 16 -26.20 20.78 -4.17
CA GLU A 16 -25.09 21.64 -3.78
C GLU A 16 -25.16 21.84 -2.27
N LEU A 17 -24.01 21.79 -1.61
CA LEU A 17 -23.90 22.15 -0.20
C LEU A 17 -23.82 23.69 -0.09
N PRO A 18 -24.69 24.35 0.71
CA PRO A 18 -24.72 25.80 0.76
C PRO A 18 -23.46 26.35 1.41
N SER A 19 -23.01 27.53 0.97
CA SER A 19 -21.81 28.19 1.51
C SER A 19 -21.91 28.48 3.02
N SER A 20 -23.13 28.54 3.56
CA SER A 20 -23.42 28.69 4.99
C SER A 20 -22.90 27.53 5.86
N VAL A 21 -22.49 26.40 5.27
CA VAL A 21 -21.78 25.33 5.99
C VAL A 21 -20.56 25.86 6.75
N ALA A 22 -19.90 26.89 6.20
CA ALA A 22 -18.78 27.58 6.83
C ALA A 22 -19.10 28.22 8.20
N ASN A 23 -20.39 28.41 8.53
CA ASN A 23 -20.81 28.94 9.83
C ASN A 23 -20.75 27.87 10.95
N LEU A 24 -20.55 26.60 10.60
CA LEU A 24 -20.39 25.49 11.52
C LEU A 24 -18.93 25.40 11.96
N ILE A 25 -18.48 26.40 12.71
CA ILE A 25 -17.06 26.56 13.06
C ILE A 25 -16.48 25.39 13.87
N GLU A 26 -17.31 24.67 14.64
CA GLU A 26 -16.92 23.48 15.42
C GLU A 26 -17.06 22.15 14.64
N LEU A 27 -17.37 22.19 13.34
CA LEU A 27 -17.63 20.99 12.55
C LEU A 27 -16.36 20.15 12.39
N LYS A 28 -16.46 18.88 12.77
CA LYS A 28 -15.42 17.86 12.69
C LYS A 28 -15.70 16.78 11.63
N GLY A 29 -16.97 16.48 11.37
CA GLY A 29 -17.37 15.47 10.38
C GLY A 29 -18.39 16.02 9.38
N LEU A 30 -18.11 15.83 8.09
CA LEU A 30 -19.05 16.09 7.00
C LEU A 30 -19.25 14.79 6.21
N TYR A 31 -20.47 14.26 6.24
CA TYR A 31 -20.85 12.97 5.68
C TYR A 31 -21.90 13.18 4.59
N LEU A 32 -21.51 12.95 3.33
CA LEU A 32 -22.27 13.20 2.10
C LEU A 32 -22.34 11.93 1.23
N GLU A 33 -22.18 10.75 1.82
CA GLU A 33 -22.19 9.48 1.12
C GLU A 33 -23.49 9.28 0.32
N ASP A 34 -23.41 8.70 -0.87
CA ASP A 34 -24.54 8.40 -1.75
C ASP A 34 -25.43 9.62 -2.12
N CYS A 35 -24.91 10.86 -2.03
CA CYS A 35 -25.58 12.04 -2.57
C CYS A 35 -25.44 12.10 -4.10
N THR A 36 -26.17 11.24 -4.81
CA THR A 36 -26.00 11.02 -6.26
C THR A 36 -26.25 12.25 -7.13
N ASP A 37 -27.00 13.23 -6.62
CA ASP A 37 -27.30 14.51 -7.29
C ASP A 37 -26.29 15.63 -6.97
N LEU A 38 -25.34 15.40 -6.06
CA LEU A 38 -24.36 16.39 -5.63
C LEU A 38 -23.38 16.69 -6.76
N LYS A 39 -23.33 17.96 -7.19
CA LYS A 39 -22.49 18.40 -8.31
C LYS A 39 -21.21 19.10 -7.88
N ASN A 40 -21.26 19.85 -6.79
CA ASN A 40 -20.14 20.64 -6.30
C ASN A 40 -20.21 20.79 -4.77
N LEU A 41 -19.05 20.94 -4.14
CA LEU A 41 -18.91 21.47 -2.78
C LEU A 41 -18.54 22.96 -2.85
N PRO A 42 -18.98 23.79 -1.89
CA PRO A 42 -18.66 25.21 -1.86
C PRO A 42 -17.19 25.42 -1.47
N CYS A 43 -16.54 26.42 -2.04
CA CYS A 43 -15.17 26.80 -1.65
C CYS A 43 -15.07 27.20 -0.16
N SER A 44 -16.17 27.61 0.46
CA SER A 44 -16.20 27.94 1.88
C SER A 44 -15.97 26.73 2.79
N ILE A 45 -15.95 25.49 2.27
CA ILE A 45 -15.52 24.32 3.04
C ILE A 45 -14.10 24.49 3.60
N TYR A 46 -13.22 25.20 2.87
CA TYR A 46 -11.83 25.48 3.28
C TYR A 46 -11.71 26.44 4.47
N THR A 47 -12.82 26.91 5.04
CA THR A 47 -12.78 27.77 6.23
C THR A 47 -12.99 26.98 7.51
N LEU A 48 -13.37 25.70 7.41
CA LEU A 48 -13.69 24.82 8.53
C LEU A 48 -12.41 24.26 9.16
N GLN A 49 -11.83 25.03 10.08
CA GLN A 49 -10.53 24.74 10.69
C GLN A 49 -10.48 23.46 11.53
N HIS A 50 -11.63 23.03 12.06
CA HIS A 50 -11.77 21.84 12.91
C HIS A 50 -12.25 20.59 12.16
N LEU A 51 -12.42 20.68 10.83
CA LEU A 51 -12.92 19.56 10.05
C LEU A 51 -11.85 18.47 10.00
N GLU A 52 -12.20 17.27 10.51
CA GLU A 52 -11.31 16.12 10.64
C GLU A 52 -11.62 15.05 9.57
N ARG A 53 -12.90 14.90 9.20
CA ARG A 53 -13.38 13.89 8.26
C ARG A 53 -14.32 14.48 7.21
N ILE A 54 -14.05 14.16 5.94
CA ILE A 54 -14.89 14.51 4.80
C ILE A 54 -15.14 13.23 4.01
N LEU A 55 -16.37 12.70 4.06
CA LEU A 55 -16.78 11.50 3.34
C LEU A 55 -17.79 11.87 2.27
N VAL A 56 -17.41 11.74 1.00
CA VAL A 56 -18.18 12.12 -0.19
C VAL A 56 -18.21 10.95 -1.19
N ASP A 57 -18.32 9.75 -0.64
CA ASP A 57 -18.44 8.49 -1.37
C ASP A 57 -19.77 8.43 -2.17
N GLY A 58 -19.80 7.74 -3.31
CA GLY A 58 -21.03 7.49 -4.08
C GLY A 58 -21.67 8.70 -4.76
N CYS A 59 -21.03 9.88 -4.71
CA CYS A 59 -21.52 11.11 -5.35
C CYS A 59 -21.23 11.12 -6.86
N SER A 60 -22.00 10.33 -7.62
CA SER A 60 -21.71 10.04 -9.03
C SER A 60 -21.68 11.27 -9.97
N GLN A 61 -22.37 12.36 -9.63
CA GLN A 61 -22.35 13.63 -10.40
C GLN A 61 -21.23 14.60 -9.98
N LEU A 62 -20.50 14.30 -8.90
CA LEU A 62 -19.37 15.11 -8.45
C LEU A 62 -18.16 14.84 -9.35
N SER A 63 -17.89 15.76 -10.27
CA SER A 63 -16.77 15.63 -11.23
C SER A 63 -15.52 16.41 -10.82
N LYS A 64 -15.63 17.27 -9.81
CA LYS A 64 -14.53 18.08 -9.27
C LYS A 64 -14.79 18.43 -7.81
N LEU A 65 -13.72 18.57 -7.04
CA LEU A 65 -13.75 19.28 -5.76
C LEU A 65 -13.47 20.77 -5.99
N PRO A 66 -13.95 21.67 -5.11
CA PRO A 66 -13.68 23.09 -5.22
C PRO A 66 -12.17 23.33 -5.25
N GLU A 67 -11.70 24.21 -6.12
CA GLU A 67 -10.30 24.63 -6.12
C GLU A 67 -10.18 25.84 -5.19
N CYS A 68 -9.20 25.79 -4.28
CA CYS A 68 -8.87 26.92 -3.41
C CYS A 68 -8.06 27.98 -4.20
N LEU A 69 -8.64 28.50 -5.28
CA LEU A 69 -8.05 29.61 -6.03
C LEU A 69 -8.57 30.92 -5.45
N CYS A 70 -7.66 31.71 -4.89
CA CYS A 70 -7.91 33.03 -4.31
C CYS A 70 -8.35 34.10 -5.33
N GLU A 71 -8.88 33.72 -6.50
CA GLU A 71 -9.19 34.64 -7.61
C GLU A 71 -10.70 34.85 -7.84
N SER A 72 -11.58 34.02 -7.29
CA SER A 72 -13.02 34.27 -7.39
C SER A 72 -13.47 35.30 -6.35
N SER A 73 -14.19 36.33 -6.81
CA SER A 73 -14.75 37.44 -6.02
C SER A 73 -15.57 37.04 -4.78
N ASP A 74 -15.99 35.77 -4.67
CA ASP A 74 -16.71 35.21 -3.51
C ASP A 74 -15.81 34.94 -2.29
N CYS A 75 -14.48 34.83 -2.48
CA CYS A 75 -13.54 34.52 -1.39
C CYS A 75 -13.01 35.78 -0.66
N THR A 76 -13.45 36.98 -1.07
CA THR A 76 -12.95 38.27 -0.58
C THR A 76 -13.29 38.58 0.89
N ASN A 77 -14.19 37.81 1.51
CA ASN A 77 -14.64 38.00 2.89
C ASN A 77 -14.02 37.04 3.93
N PHE A 78 -13.10 36.15 3.54
CA PHE A 78 -12.48 35.22 4.49
C PHE A 78 -11.15 35.78 5.01
N SER A 79 -11.16 36.26 6.26
CA SER A 79 -9.97 36.77 6.97
C SER A 79 -8.97 35.68 7.42
N LEU A 80 -9.23 34.41 7.10
CA LEU A 80 -8.43 33.25 7.52
C LEU A 80 -7.82 32.57 6.29
N PRO A 81 -6.65 31.90 6.44
CA PRO A 81 -6.11 31.07 5.37
C PRO A 81 -7.15 30.01 4.98
N LEU A 82 -7.50 29.94 3.69
CA LEU A 82 -8.37 28.90 3.14
C LEU A 82 -7.60 27.58 3.17
N ALA A 83 -7.80 26.80 4.23
CA ALA A 83 -7.13 25.55 4.48
C ALA A 83 -8.00 24.63 5.35
N LEU A 84 -7.81 23.32 5.19
CA LEU A 84 -8.34 22.26 6.04
C LEU A 84 -7.21 21.65 6.89
N PRO A 85 -6.62 22.43 7.82
CA PRO A 85 -5.41 22.02 8.54
C PRO A 85 -5.61 20.77 9.42
N SER A 86 -6.85 20.45 9.78
CA SER A 86 -7.21 19.35 10.67
C SER A 86 -7.74 18.12 9.95
N VAL A 87 -7.91 18.13 8.63
CA VAL A 87 -8.46 16.97 7.92
C VAL A 87 -7.47 15.82 7.98
N ILE A 88 -7.94 14.70 8.54
CA ILE A 88 -7.20 13.46 8.72
C ILE A 88 -7.65 12.45 7.66
N ASN A 89 -8.95 12.42 7.34
CA ASN A 89 -9.55 11.49 6.39
C ASN A 89 -10.36 12.22 5.32
N LEU A 90 -9.97 12.04 4.06
CA LEU A 90 -10.71 12.48 2.89
C LEU A 90 -11.07 11.26 2.04
N ASN A 91 -12.37 10.93 2.00
CA ASN A 91 -12.91 9.88 1.13
C ASN A 91 -13.76 10.51 0.02
N VAL A 92 -13.34 10.29 -1.23
CA VAL A 92 -14.01 10.78 -2.44
C VAL A 92 -14.09 9.64 -3.47
N GLN A 93 -14.33 8.42 -2.98
CA GLN A 93 -14.48 7.27 -3.86
C GLN A 93 -15.78 7.34 -4.67
N ARG A 94 -15.85 6.59 -5.77
CA ARG A 94 -17.07 6.46 -6.60
C ARG A 94 -17.64 7.80 -7.06
N CYS A 95 -16.77 8.79 -7.16
CA CYS A 95 -17.05 10.10 -7.73
C CYS A 95 -16.64 10.10 -9.21
N SER A 96 -17.18 11.01 -10.01
CA SER A 96 -16.79 11.13 -11.42
C SER A 96 -15.56 12.01 -11.60
N LEU A 97 -14.59 12.02 -10.65
CA LEU A 97 -13.43 12.90 -10.71
C LEU A 97 -12.54 12.54 -11.90
N SER A 98 -12.36 13.48 -12.82
CA SER A 98 -11.44 13.36 -13.96
C SER A 98 -10.10 14.05 -13.73
N GLU A 99 -10.04 14.99 -12.78
CA GLU A 99 -8.84 15.76 -12.46
C GLU A 99 -8.69 15.94 -10.95
N LEU A 100 -7.44 15.96 -10.47
CA LEU A 100 -7.10 16.05 -9.04
C LEU A 100 -6.46 17.41 -8.68
N ARG A 101 -6.94 18.51 -9.29
CA ARG A 101 -6.38 19.86 -9.09
C ARG A 101 -6.43 20.32 -7.63
N PHE A 102 -7.42 19.87 -6.87
CA PHE A 102 -7.55 20.19 -5.45
C PHE A 102 -6.34 19.74 -4.61
N LEU A 103 -5.60 18.71 -5.04
CA LEU A 103 -4.38 18.25 -4.36
C LEU A 103 -3.18 19.21 -4.51
N LYS A 104 -3.19 20.11 -5.51
CA LYS A 104 -2.10 21.08 -5.70
C LYS A 104 -2.05 22.12 -4.58
N ASN A 105 -3.15 22.30 -3.84
CA ASN A 105 -3.22 23.22 -2.72
C ASN A 105 -2.73 22.53 -1.44
N LEU A 106 -1.44 22.22 -1.40
CA LEU A 106 -0.77 21.44 -0.35
C LEU A 106 -1.01 21.97 1.07
N HIS A 107 -1.08 23.30 1.21
CA HIS A 107 -1.34 23.99 2.48
C HIS A 107 -2.72 23.64 3.05
N CYS A 108 -3.65 23.20 2.20
CA CYS A 108 -5.01 22.94 2.61
C CYS A 108 -5.15 21.62 3.37
N MET A 109 -4.21 20.67 3.37
CA MET A 109 -4.45 19.33 3.98
C MET A 109 -3.19 18.76 4.64
N SER A 110 -2.53 19.54 5.50
CA SER A 110 -1.26 19.18 6.14
C SER A 110 -1.35 18.05 7.18
N SER A 111 -2.56 17.68 7.61
CA SER A 111 -2.81 16.61 8.58
C SER A 111 -3.36 15.33 7.98
N LEU A 112 -3.52 15.26 6.66
CA LEU A 112 -4.16 14.15 5.97
C LEU A 112 -3.34 12.87 6.13
N THR A 113 -3.96 11.83 6.70
CA THR A 113 -3.35 10.50 6.88
C THR A 113 -4.00 9.44 6.01
N ILE A 114 -5.26 9.64 5.61
CA ILE A 114 -6.04 8.73 4.77
C ILE A 114 -6.64 9.50 3.60
N LEU A 115 -6.37 9.04 2.39
CA LEU A 115 -6.94 9.55 1.15
C LEU A 115 -7.51 8.39 0.33
N ASP A 116 -8.82 8.41 0.09
CA ASP A 116 -9.50 7.46 -0.77
C ASP A 116 -10.03 8.14 -2.04
N LEU A 117 -9.50 7.72 -3.18
CA LEU A 117 -9.85 8.17 -4.52
C LEU A 117 -10.33 7.01 -5.41
N SER A 118 -10.70 5.88 -4.82
CA SER A 118 -11.10 4.67 -5.54
C SER A 118 -12.29 4.92 -6.48
N GLU A 119 -12.41 4.13 -7.55
CA GLU A 119 -13.51 4.19 -8.52
C GLU A 119 -13.74 5.57 -9.19
N ASN A 120 -12.66 6.33 -9.43
CA ASN A 120 -12.70 7.61 -10.15
C ASN A 120 -12.15 7.48 -11.60
N LYS A 121 -12.12 8.59 -12.34
CA LYS A 121 -11.84 8.68 -13.78
C LYS A 121 -10.57 9.46 -14.13
N PHE A 122 -9.70 9.75 -13.17
CA PHE A 122 -8.43 10.44 -13.45
C PHE A 122 -7.42 9.50 -14.11
N VAL A 123 -6.57 10.06 -14.98
CA VAL A 123 -5.59 9.30 -15.76
C VAL A 123 -4.24 9.20 -15.06
N SER A 124 -3.89 10.17 -14.22
CA SER A 124 -2.63 10.20 -13.48
C SER A 124 -2.79 10.80 -12.09
N LEU A 125 -1.96 10.33 -11.16
CA LEU A 125 -1.83 10.93 -9.84
C LEU A 125 -0.85 12.11 -9.93
N PRO A 126 -1.21 13.32 -9.47
CA PRO A 126 -0.32 14.47 -9.56
C PRO A 126 0.93 14.28 -8.71
N THR A 127 2.09 14.71 -9.22
CA THR A 127 3.40 14.54 -8.54
C THR A 127 3.48 15.23 -7.18
N CYS A 128 2.65 16.25 -6.95
CA CYS A 128 2.53 16.92 -5.65
C CYS A 128 2.06 16.00 -4.51
N ILE A 129 1.57 14.78 -4.81
CA ILE A 129 1.23 13.78 -3.80
C ILE A 129 2.42 13.43 -2.88
N SER A 130 3.66 13.53 -3.38
CA SER A 130 4.86 13.28 -2.57
C SER A 130 5.08 14.28 -1.44
N GLN A 131 4.39 15.43 -1.49
CA GLN A 131 4.48 16.49 -0.48
C GLN A 131 3.53 16.25 0.71
N PHE A 132 2.62 15.27 0.62
CA PHE A 132 1.75 14.88 1.72
C PHE A 132 2.51 14.02 2.73
N THR A 133 3.41 14.63 3.50
CA THR A 133 4.35 13.92 4.36
C THR A 133 3.69 13.12 5.49
N LYS A 134 2.45 13.42 5.87
CA LYS A 134 1.70 12.64 6.87
C LYS A 134 0.79 11.57 6.26
N LEU A 135 0.67 11.49 4.94
CA LEU A 135 -0.23 10.54 4.29
C LEU A 135 0.30 9.12 4.46
N GLN A 136 -0.49 8.28 5.10
CA GLN A 136 -0.16 6.89 5.45
C GLN A 136 -0.91 5.91 4.55
N GLN A 137 -2.18 6.19 4.23
CA GLN A 137 -3.03 5.29 3.45
C GLN A 137 -3.56 5.99 2.20
N LEU A 138 -3.32 5.37 1.05
CA LEU A 138 -3.79 5.84 -0.24
C LEU A 138 -4.55 4.71 -0.95
N PHE A 139 -5.84 4.94 -1.17
CA PHE A 139 -6.72 4.01 -1.88
C PHE A 139 -7.04 4.57 -3.27
N LEU A 140 -6.77 3.75 -4.28
CA LEU A 140 -6.91 4.01 -5.72
C LEU A 140 -7.61 2.81 -6.38
N MET A 141 -8.40 2.03 -5.64
CA MET A 141 -8.95 0.77 -6.16
C MET A 141 -9.89 1.03 -7.33
N HIS A 142 -9.86 0.18 -8.35
CA HIS A 142 -10.75 0.22 -9.50
C HIS A 142 -10.76 1.56 -10.26
N CYS A 143 -9.68 2.35 -10.20
CA CYS A 143 -9.46 3.52 -11.06
C CYS A 143 -9.06 3.08 -12.47
N LYS A 144 -10.03 2.63 -13.26
CA LYS A 144 -9.79 1.95 -14.56
C LYS A 144 -9.05 2.77 -15.62
N GLN A 145 -9.04 4.09 -15.50
CA GLN A 145 -8.35 5.01 -16.42
C GLN A 145 -6.95 5.42 -15.94
N LEU A 146 -6.58 5.09 -14.70
CA LEU A 146 -5.28 5.44 -14.13
C LEU A 146 -4.17 4.71 -14.88
N GLN A 147 -3.25 5.46 -15.49
CA GLN A 147 -2.13 4.96 -16.29
C GLN A 147 -0.80 5.06 -15.55
N GLU A 148 -0.63 6.08 -14.72
CA GLU A 148 0.66 6.36 -14.08
C GLU A 148 0.52 6.83 -12.62
N ILE A 149 1.41 6.31 -11.78
CA ILE A 149 1.66 6.79 -10.41
C ILE A 149 3.14 7.19 -10.37
N LEU A 150 3.47 8.45 -10.63
CA LEU A 150 4.87 8.87 -10.80
C LEU A 150 5.58 9.19 -9.48
N ALA A 151 4.84 9.46 -8.42
CA ALA A 151 5.39 9.79 -7.11
C ALA A 151 4.50 9.23 -5.99
N LEU A 152 5.11 8.97 -4.83
CA LEU A 152 4.42 8.52 -3.63
C LEU A 152 4.84 9.37 -2.42
N PRO A 153 3.97 9.52 -1.41
CA PRO A 153 4.35 10.08 -0.12
C PRO A 153 5.44 9.25 0.56
N PRO A 154 6.39 9.88 1.28
CA PRO A 154 7.50 9.16 1.93
C PRO A 154 7.04 8.26 3.09
N ASN A 155 6.01 8.67 3.83
CA ASN A 155 5.49 7.93 4.99
C ASN A 155 4.33 6.99 4.66
N ILE A 156 4.11 6.68 3.37
CA ILE A 156 3.02 5.79 2.96
C ILE A 156 3.22 4.39 3.54
N THR A 157 2.21 3.93 4.27
CA THR A 157 2.15 2.59 4.88
C THR A 157 1.29 1.65 4.06
N SER A 158 0.24 2.16 3.40
CA SER A 158 -0.64 1.34 2.56
C SER A 158 -0.97 2.03 1.25
N LEU A 159 -0.74 1.34 0.14
CA LEU A 159 -1.18 1.74 -1.19
C LEU A 159 -2.04 0.63 -1.80
N HIS A 160 -3.30 0.93 -2.08
CA HIS A 160 -4.23 -0.02 -2.70
C HIS A 160 -4.63 0.47 -4.09
N ALA A 161 -4.08 -0.15 -5.12
CA ALA A 161 -4.36 0.13 -6.53
C ALA A 161 -4.98 -1.09 -7.24
N LYS A 162 -5.60 -2.02 -6.50
CA LYS A 162 -6.29 -3.18 -7.05
C LYS A 162 -7.27 -2.78 -8.15
N GLY A 163 -7.23 -3.46 -9.30
CA GLY A 163 -8.18 -3.27 -10.39
C GLY A 163 -7.94 -2.02 -11.24
N CYS A 164 -6.77 -1.38 -11.14
CA CYS A 164 -6.35 -0.33 -12.07
C CYS A 164 -5.84 -0.94 -13.39
N GLU A 165 -6.77 -1.40 -14.22
CA GLU A 165 -6.47 -2.16 -15.45
C GLU A 165 -5.60 -1.40 -16.48
N SER A 166 -5.65 -0.06 -16.47
CA SER A 166 -4.84 0.79 -17.35
C SER A 166 -3.46 1.15 -16.80
N LEU A 167 -3.13 0.77 -15.55
CA LEU A 167 -1.90 1.21 -14.88
C LEU A 167 -0.68 0.58 -15.56
N GLU A 168 0.18 1.42 -16.11
CA GLU A 168 1.35 1.04 -16.90
C GLU A 168 2.66 1.36 -16.18
N THR A 169 2.68 2.40 -15.36
CA THR A 169 3.88 2.85 -14.62
C THR A 169 3.56 3.15 -13.16
N CYS A 170 4.48 2.79 -12.27
CA CYS A 170 4.40 3.08 -10.84
C CYS A 170 5.76 3.57 -10.34
N ALA A 171 5.74 4.43 -9.31
CA ALA A 171 6.91 4.95 -8.66
C ALA A 171 7.76 3.83 -8.05
N ASP A 172 9.07 4.04 -8.03
CA ASP A 172 10.00 3.11 -7.40
C ASP A 172 9.76 3.05 -5.88
N LEU A 173 9.29 1.90 -5.41
CA LEU A 173 9.01 1.65 -4.01
C LEU A 173 10.29 1.71 -3.15
N SER A 174 11.47 1.53 -3.74
CA SER A 174 12.76 1.56 -3.02
C SER A 174 12.95 2.83 -2.18
N ASN A 175 12.45 3.97 -2.66
CA ASN A 175 12.57 5.25 -1.94
C ASN A 175 11.70 5.30 -0.69
N VAL A 176 10.47 4.79 -0.78
CA VAL A 176 9.53 4.68 0.34
C VAL A 176 10.02 3.64 1.36
N LEU A 177 10.56 2.54 0.84
CA LEU A 177 11.05 1.40 1.62
C LEU A 177 12.34 1.71 2.39
N ARG A 178 13.21 2.58 1.86
CA ARG A 178 14.43 3.07 2.55
C ARG A 178 14.15 4.18 3.57
N TYR A 179 12.99 4.81 3.51
CA TYR A 179 12.66 5.89 4.42
C TYR A 179 12.40 5.33 5.83
N ILE A 180 13.33 5.59 6.74
CA ILE A 180 13.28 5.21 8.15
C ILE A 180 13.00 6.49 8.94
N SER A 181 11.89 6.51 9.69
CA SER A 181 11.58 7.54 10.69
C SER A 181 11.52 6.91 12.08
N ASP A 182 11.62 7.72 13.14
CA ASP A 182 11.47 7.26 14.53
C ASP A 182 10.08 6.65 14.80
N GLU A 183 9.09 6.96 13.96
CA GLU A 183 7.76 6.32 13.93
C GLU A 183 7.58 5.43 12.69
N SER A 184 8.61 4.63 12.36
CA SER A 184 8.50 3.70 11.24
C SER A 184 7.35 2.72 11.47
N PRO A 185 6.45 2.55 10.50
CA PRO A 185 5.34 1.63 10.65
C PRO A 185 5.86 0.20 10.77
N TRP A 186 5.18 -0.61 11.57
CA TRP A 186 5.47 -2.04 11.67
C TRP A 186 5.13 -2.80 10.39
N LEU A 187 4.25 -2.26 9.53
CA LEU A 187 3.79 -2.86 8.28
C LEU A 187 3.73 -1.81 7.15
N ARG A 188 4.24 -2.18 5.96
CA ARG A 188 3.94 -1.52 4.69
C ARG A 188 3.28 -2.50 3.73
N ARG A 189 2.17 -2.11 3.11
CA ARG A 189 1.40 -2.94 2.17
C ARG A 189 1.18 -2.21 0.84
N PHE A 190 1.46 -2.91 -0.26
CA PHE A 190 1.28 -2.39 -1.61
C PHE A 190 0.52 -3.42 -2.44
N ASP A 191 -0.70 -3.08 -2.83
CA ASP A 191 -1.59 -3.96 -3.58
C ASP A 191 -1.84 -3.40 -4.98
N PHE A 192 -1.30 -4.08 -5.98
CA PHE A 192 -1.46 -3.82 -7.40
C PHE A 192 -2.23 -4.94 -8.10
N SER A 193 -3.04 -5.72 -7.38
CA SER A 193 -3.87 -6.80 -7.94
C SER A 193 -4.57 -6.38 -9.22
N SER A 194 -4.63 -7.26 -10.21
CA SER A 194 -5.34 -7.02 -11.46
C SER A 194 -4.86 -5.80 -12.28
N CYS A 195 -3.68 -5.23 -11.98
CA CYS A 195 -3.02 -4.20 -12.79
C CYS A 195 -2.18 -4.84 -13.92
N HIS A 196 -2.82 -5.54 -14.84
CA HIS A 196 -2.14 -6.43 -15.80
C HIS A 196 -1.15 -5.72 -16.73
N LYS A 197 -1.40 -4.45 -17.07
CA LYS A 197 -0.50 -3.65 -17.92
C LYS A 197 0.80 -3.24 -17.22
N LEU A 198 0.81 -3.16 -15.89
CA LEU A 198 1.97 -2.77 -15.11
C LEU A 198 3.15 -3.70 -15.37
N ILE A 199 2.89 -4.97 -15.68
CA ILE A 199 3.91 -6.00 -15.88
C ILE A 199 4.29 -6.17 -17.34
N GLN A 200 3.35 -5.93 -18.26
CA GLN A 200 3.61 -6.02 -19.70
C GLN A 200 4.68 -5.02 -20.14
N ASN A 201 4.66 -3.80 -19.59
CA ASN A 201 5.68 -2.78 -19.85
C ASN A 201 7.00 -3.02 -19.10
N GLN A 202 7.02 -3.95 -18.14
CA GLN A 202 8.17 -4.26 -17.30
C GLN A 202 9.00 -5.47 -17.79
N CYS A 203 8.60 -6.11 -18.89
CA CYS A 203 9.33 -7.24 -19.48
C CYS A 203 10.63 -6.87 -20.23
N SER A 204 11.03 -5.59 -20.29
CA SER A 204 12.35 -5.17 -20.78
C SER A 204 13.25 -4.78 -19.61
N SER A 205 14.02 -5.76 -19.10
CA SER A 205 15.24 -5.60 -18.29
C SER A 205 15.12 -4.83 -16.95
N ASN A 206 15.27 -5.56 -15.83
CA ASN A 206 15.56 -5.05 -14.49
C ASN A 206 14.50 -4.16 -13.85
N CYS A 207 13.33 -4.72 -13.52
CA CYS A 207 12.46 -4.07 -12.55
C CYS A 207 13.03 -4.17 -11.14
N ASN A 208 13.77 -3.12 -10.77
CA ASN A 208 14.18 -2.80 -9.40
C ASN A 208 12.99 -2.45 -8.47
N MET A 209 11.73 -2.51 -8.95
CA MET A 209 10.52 -2.25 -8.14
C MET A 209 10.44 -3.16 -6.89
N LEU A 210 11.12 -4.31 -6.93
CA LEU A 210 11.02 -5.38 -5.93
C LEU A 210 12.37 -5.81 -5.34
N SER A 211 13.44 -5.00 -5.46
CA SER A 211 14.70 -5.31 -4.80
C SER A 211 14.62 -5.06 -3.29
N ILE A 212 13.86 -5.94 -2.62
CA ILE A 212 13.83 -6.15 -1.16
C ILE A 212 15.24 -6.47 -0.65
N GLU A 213 16.18 -6.86 -1.52
CA GLU A 213 17.60 -7.07 -1.18
C GLU A 213 18.25 -5.87 -0.47
N GLY A 214 17.69 -4.65 -0.60
CA GLY A 214 18.13 -3.46 0.13
C GLY A 214 17.27 -3.08 1.36
N LEU A 215 16.22 -3.85 1.67
CA LEU A 215 15.36 -3.65 2.84
C LEU A 215 16.08 -4.14 4.09
N LEU A 216 16.68 -3.19 4.80
CA LEU A 216 17.33 -3.41 6.11
C LEU A 216 16.46 -2.92 7.26
N GLY A 217 15.18 -2.69 6.98
CA GLY A 217 14.23 -2.16 7.93
C GLY A 217 13.70 -3.22 8.88
N GLU A 218 13.23 -2.74 10.02
CA GLU A 218 12.47 -3.44 11.04
C GLU A 218 10.97 -3.60 10.69
N THR A 219 10.61 -3.19 9.48
CA THR A 219 9.23 -3.14 8.98
C THR A 219 8.90 -4.36 8.15
N ARG A 220 7.75 -4.99 8.42
CA ARG A 220 7.17 -6.01 7.54
C ARG A 220 6.72 -5.34 6.24
N VAL A 221 7.04 -5.95 5.10
CA VAL A 221 6.65 -5.42 3.78
C VAL A 221 5.85 -6.48 3.04
N ASP A 222 4.71 -6.07 2.52
CA ASP A 222 3.77 -6.91 1.79
C ASP A 222 3.50 -6.27 0.43
N ILE A 223 3.81 -6.99 -0.64
CA ILE A 223 3.61 -6.52 -2.01
C ILE A 223 2.87 -7.59 -2.78
N PHE A 224 1.79 -7.17 -3.43
CA PHE A 224 0.97 -8.03 -4.25
C PHE A 224 0.79 -7.42 -5.63
N HIS A 225 1.08 -8.19 -6.67
CA HIS A 225 0.97 -7.73 -8.05
C HIS A 225 0.65 -8.92 -8.98
N PRO A 226 0.17 -8.71 -10.21
CA PRO A 226 -0.07 -9.81 -11.15
C PRO A 226 1.23 -10.57 -11.47
N GLY A 227 1.15 -11.72 -12.12
CA GLY A 227 2.34 -12.40 -12.66
C GLY A 227 2.45 -13.84 -12.20
N SER A 228 3.31 -14.56 -12.93
CA SER A 228 3.36 -16.03 -12.90
C SER A 228 4.77 -16.58 -12.71
N LYS A 229 5.73 -15.73 -12.32
CA LYS A 229 7.12 -16.14 -12.07
C LYS A 229 7.64 -15.61 -10.73
N ILE A 230 8.37 -16.47 -10.01
CA ILE A 230 9.12 -16.09 -8.83
C ILE A 230 10.29 -15.20 -9.29
N PRO A 231 10.56 -14.06 -8.63
CA PRO A 231 11.74 -13.25 -8.93
C PRO A 231 13.04 -14.07 -8.82
N THR A 232 13.99 -13.85 -9.73
CA THR A 232 15.20 -14.69 -9.87
C THR A 232 16.14 -14.64 -8.67
N TRP A 233 16.02 -13.64 -7.80
CA TRP A 233 16.82 -13.51 -6.59
C TRP A 233 16.36 -14.42 -5.44
N PHE A 234 15.17 -15.05 -5.53
CA PHE A 234 14.78 -16.08 -4.58
C PHE A 234 15.64 -17.33 -4.75
N VAL A 235 16.50 -17.61 -3.75
CA VAL A 235 17.49 -18.70 -3.81
C VAL A 235 16.84 -20.07 -3.72
N HIS A 236 15.84 -20.21 -2.84
CA HIS A 236 15.11 -21.46 -2.67
C HIS A 236 13.73 -21.33 -3.31
N GLN A 237 13.37 -22.25 -4.19
CA GLN A 237 12.07 -22.25 -4.89
C GLN A 237 11.49 -23.66 -4.91
N SER A 238 10.16 -23.79 -4.90
CA SER A 238 9.45 -25.07 -4.95
C SER A 238 8.08 -24.92 -5.60
N ILE A 239 7.56 -26.00 -6.17
CA ILE A 239 6.19 -26.08 -6.69
C ILE A 239 5.27 -26.79 -5.68
N GLU A 240 5.84 -27.60 -4.79
CA GLU A 240 5.09 -28.44 -3.85
C GLU A 240 4.59 -27.68 -2.60
N GLY A 241 4.90 -26.39 -2.48
CA GLY A 241 4.54 -25.59 -1.32
C GLY A 241 5.41 -25.82 -0.08
N LEU A 242 6.36 -26.76 -0.12
CA LEU A 242 7.31 -27.00 0.98
C LEU A 242 8.74 -26.69 0.53
N ILE A 243 9.44 -25.86 1.32
CA ILE A 243 10.85 -25.52 1.10
C ILE A 243 11.61 -25.82 2.38
N LYS A 244 12.66 -26.65 2.29
CA LYS A 244 13.57 -26.94 3.40
C LYS A 244 14.98 -26.48 3.04
N PHE A 245 15.64 -25.76 3.95
CA PHE A 245 17.00 -25.27 3.73
C PHE A 245 17.78 -25.21 5.05
N PRO A 246 19.08 -25.53 5.03
CA PRO A 246 19.94 -25.36 6.21
C PRO A 246 20.44 -23.91 6.30
N ILE A 247 20.60 -23.40 7.51
CA ILE A 247 21.38 -22.18 7.77
C ILE A 247 22.57 -22.53 8.66
N SER A 248 23.77 -22.08 8.27
CA SER A 248 24.98 -22.21 9.08
C SER A 248 24.85 -21.42 10.38
N SER A 249 25.31 -21.98 11.50
CA SER A 249 25.31 -21.31 12.80
C SER A 249 26.08 -19.99 12.79
N GLU A 250 27.09 -19.86 11.92
CA GLU A 250 27.94 -18.66 11.81
C GLU A 250 27.18 -17.46 11.22
N LEU A 251 26.29 -17.72 10.26
CA LEU A 251 25.51 -16.68 9.57
C LEU A 251 24.19 -16.37 10.30
N TYR A 252 23.87 -17.11 11.36
CA TYR A 252 22.57 -17.02 12.01
C TYR A 252 22.31 -15.64 12.61
N TYR A 253 23.26 -15.07 13.37
CA TYR A 253 23.09 -13.75 13.99
C TYR A 253 23.12 -12.59 12.98
N ASP A 254 23.60 -12.87 11.78
CA ASP A 254 23.65 -11.92 10.66
C ASP A 254 22.32 -11.89 9.87
N ILE A 255 21.35 -12.78 10.14
CA ILE A 255 20.01 -12.71 9.52
C ILE A 255 19.30 -11.42 9.95
N ALA A 256 18.93 -10.59 8.98
CA ALA A 256 18.07 -9.42 9.14
C ALA A 256 16.57 -9.80 9.05
N GLY A 257 16.22 -10.74 8.17
CA GLY A 257 14.85 -11.20 7.98
C GLY A 257 14.74 -12.31 6.93
N LEU A 258 13.51 -12.71 6.63
CA LEU A 258 13.20 -13.66 5.57
C LEU A 258 12.26 -13.01 4.56
N ALA A 259 12.56 -13.18 3.28
CA ALA A 259 11.63 -12.89 2.21
C ALA A 259 10.97 -14.19 1.73
N PHE A 260 9.66 -14.13 1.56
CA PHE A 260 8.80 -15.18 1.05
C PHE A 260 8.15 -14.70 -0.24
N CYS A 261 7.95 -15.63 -1.16
CA CYS A 261 7.17 -15.38 -2.37
C CYS A 261 6.23 -16.54 -2.62
N ALA A 262 4.97 -16.24 -2.95
CA ALA A 262 3.97 -17.21 -3.34
C ALA A 262 3.31 -16.75 -4.65
N ILE A 263 3.16 -17.66 -5.60
CA ILE A 263 2.35 -17.43 -6.78
C ILE A 263 1.02 -18.11 -6.55
N VAL A 264 -0.03 -17.31 -6.46
CA VAL A 264 -1.39 -17.77 -6.22
C VAL A 264 -2.24 -17.47 -7.43
N GLY A 265 -3.15 -18.38 -7.75
CA GLY A 265 -4.03 -18.18 -8.90
C GLY A 265 -5.27 -19.04 -8.86
N SER A 266 -6.30 -18.59 -9.58
CA SER A 266 -7.59 -19.29 -9.67
C SER A 266 -7.43 -20.64 -10.37
N THR A 267 -8.15 -21.65 -9.87
CA THR A 267 -8.19 -23.01 -10.44
C THR A 267 -8.84 -23.04 -11.83
N ASN A 268 -9.87 -22.22 -12.05
CA ASN A 268 -10.73 -22.28 -13.23
C ASN A 268 -10.73 -20.99 -14.08
N ARG A 269 -9.80 -20.06 -13.82
CA ARG A 269 -9.82 -18.69 -14.42
C ARG A 269 -11.16 -17.97 -14.24
N LYS A 270 -11.93 -18.40 -13.24
CA LYS A 270 -13.06 -17.63 -12.72
C LYS A 270 -12.54 -16.79 -11.57
N GLU A 271 -13.11 -15.61 -11.43
CA GLU A 271 -12.88 -14.77 -10.29
C GLU A 271 -13.04 -15.58 -8.99
N ALA A 272 -11.98 -15.62 -8.18
CA ALA A 272 -11.93 -16.38 -6.95
C ALA A 272 -11.34 -15.54 -5.82
N ASN A 273 -11.82 -15.82 -4.61
CA ASN A 273 -11.15 -15.40 -3.39
C ASN A 273 -10.18 -16.51 -3.02
N ILE A 274 -8.92 -16.16 -2.79
CA ILE A 274 -7.85 -17.10 -2.49
C ILE A 274 -7.23 -16.64 -1.18
N SER A 275 -7.04 -17.55 -0.23
CA SER A 275 -6.16 -17.28 0.90
C SER A 275 -4.86 -18.06 0.75
N CYS A 276 -3.75 -17.46 1.16
CA CYS A 276 -2.47 -18.13 1.21
C CYS A 276 -1.89 -18.01 2.61
N GLU A 277 -1.57 -19.16 3.19
CA GLU A 277 -0.89 -19.28 4.46
C GLU A 277 0.59 -19.57 4.23
N ILE A 278 1.45 -18.93 5.02
CA ILE A 278 2.88 -19.19 5.10
C ILE A 278 3.22 -19.52 6.55
N GLN A 279 3.80 -20.69 6.79
CA GLN A 279 4.27 -21.14 8.09
C GLN A 279 5.76 -21.42 8.04
N LEU A 280 6.50 -20.86 8.99
CA LEU A 280 7.92 -21.10 9.19
C LEU A 280 8.13 -22.02 10.38
N PHE A 281 8.94 -23.05 10.16
CA PHE A 281 9.37 -24.00 11.16
C PHE A 281 10.88 -24.00 11.30
N VAL A 282 11.36 -24.09 12.53
CA VAL A 282 12.77 -24.29 12.87
C VAL A 282 12.85 -25.49 13.80
N LYS A 283 13.60 -26.52 13.39
CA LYS A 283 13.65 -27.81 14.10
C LYS A 283 12.26 -28.40 14.38
N GLU A 284 11.40 -28.39 13.36
CA GLU A 284 10.01 -28.90 13.40
C GLU A 284 9.04 -28.12 14.30
N GLU A 285 9.49 -27.06 14.97
CA GLU A 285 8.61 -26.18 15.72
C GLU A 285 8.25 -24.93 14.93
N ALA A 286 6.98 -24.53 14.94
CA ALA A 286 6.54 -23.28 14.33
C ALA A 286 7.19 -22.07 15.04
N THR A 287 7.69 -21.13 14.26
CA THR A 287 8.30 -19.86 14.72
C THR A 287 7.64 -18.63 14.13
N TYR A 288 6.97 -18.77 12.98
CA TYR A 288 6.20 -17.69 12.37
C TYR A 288 5.05 -18.28 11.55
N GLY A 289 3.93 -17.57 11.48
CA GLY A 289 2.79 -17.91 10.66
C GLY A 289 2.08 -16.65 10.21
N CYS A 290 1.68 -16.60 8.95
CA CYS A 290 0.84 -15.53 8.42
C CYS A 290 -0.12 -16.06 7.37
N VAL A 291 -1.29 -15.43 7.28
CA VAL A 291 -2.29 -15.68 6.25
C VAL A 291 -2.60 -14.35 5.60
N ASP A 292 -2.74 -14.36 4.27
CA ASP A 292 -3.30 -13.24 3.54
C ASP A 292 -4.43 -13.71 2.63
N CYS A 293 -5.37 -12.79 2.35
CA CYS A 293 -6.57 -13.07 1.59
C CYS A 293 -6.64 -12.14 0.39
N PHE A 294 -6.77 -12.72 -0.79
CA PHE A 294 -6.81 -12.04 -2.06
C PHE A 294 -8.18 -12.24 -2.69
N SER A 295 -8.86 -11.13 -2.97
CA SER A 295 -10.19 -11.17 -3.59
C SER A 295 -10.12 -10.83 -5.06
N SER A 296 -11.07 -11.37 -5.82
CA SER A 296 -11.26 -11.03 -7.24
C SER A 296 -10.09 -11.38 -8.16
N LEU A 297 -9.45 -12.53 -7.96
CA LEU A 297 -8.32 -12.95 -8.80
C LEU A 297 -8.77 -13.77 -10.00
N GLU A 298 -8.46 -13.29 -11.20
CA GLU A 298 -8.70 -14.01 -12.46
C GLU A 298 -7.44 -14.71 -13.00
N LEU A 299 -6.29 -14.04 -12.85
CA LEU A 299 -4.98 -14.50 -13.30
C LEU A 299 -4.08 -14.87 -12.11
N ASP A 300 -2.93 -15.45 -12.41
CA ASP A 300 -1.90 -15.68 -11.41
C ASP A 300 -1.34 -14.34 -10.92
N HIS A 301 -1.09 -14.28 -9.62
CA HIS A 301 -0.53 -13.13 -8.94
C HIS A 301 0.64 -13.56 -8.06
N VAL A 302 1.60 -12.65 -7.90
CA VAL A 302 2.77 -12.81 -7.07
C VAL A 302 2.54 -12.05 -5.77
N TRP A 303 2.59 -12.79 -4.66
CA TRP A 303 2.67 -12.24 -3.32
C TRP A 303 4.12 -12.30 -2.85
N VAL A 304 4.69 -11.15 -2.48
CA VAL A 304 6.02 -11.02 -1.91
C VAL A 304 5.90 -10.45 -0.50
N LEU A 305 6.44 -11.17 0.47
CA LEU A 305 6.38 -10.83 1.88
C LEU A 305 7.79 -10.80 2.46
N TYR A 306 8.21 -9.68 3.04
CA TYR A 306 9.39 -9.60 3.88
C TYR A 306 9.00 -9.54 5.35
N VAL A 307 9.59 -10.42 6.15
CA VAL A 307 9.39 -10.51 7.60
C VAL A 307 10.72 -10.22 8.30
N PRO A 308 10.82 -9.14 9.09
CA PRO A 308 12.02 -8.83 9.85
C PRO A 308 12.21 -9.84 10.98
N ARG A 309 13.47 -10.07 11.37
CA ARG A 309 13.83 -11.07 12.39
C ARG A 309 13.04 -10.95 13.68
N GLN A 310 12.82 -9.74 14.15
CA GLN A 310 12.12 -9.46 15.41
C GLN A 310 10.66 -9.97 15.46
N MET A 311 10.05 -10.22 14.30
CA MET A 311 8.70 -10.78 14.21
C MET A 311 8.66 -12.31 14.24
N MET A 312 9.81 -12.99 14.21
CA MET A 312 9.90 -14.45 14.27
C MET A 312 10.00 -14.92 15.72
N TRP A 313 8.94 -15.52 16.25
CA TRP A 313 8.86 -15.89 17.66
C TRP A 313 9.85 -16.99 18.06
N GLY A 314 10.56 -16.74 19.15
CA GLY A 314 11.43 -17.74 19.78
C GLY A 314 12.61 -18.19 18.91
N LEU A 315 12.90 -17.50 17.80
CA LEU A 315 14.00 -17.85 16.90
C LEU A 315 15.31 -17.96 17.70
N ASP A 316 15.63 -16.95 18.51
CA ASP A 316 16.87 -16.94 19.31
C ASP A 316 16.96 -18.05 20.35
N ALA A 317 15.83 -18.44 20.96
CA ALA A 317 15.81 -19.53 21.94
C ALA A 317 15.99 -20.92 21.30
N LYS A 318 15.61 -21.09 20.03
CA LYS A 318 15.55 -22.39 19.36
C LYS A 318 16.84 -22.78 18.62
N LEU A 319 17.75 -21.83 18.40
CA LEU A 319 18.90 -21.99 17.49
C LEU A 319 20.24 -22.34 18.14
N MET A 320 20.23 -22.83 19.38
CA MET A 320 21.40 -23.16 20.21
C MET A 320 22.34 -24.30 19.71
N ASN A 321 22.07 -24.98 18.57
CA ASN A 321 22.86 -26.14 18.11
C ASN A 321 23.34 -26.03 16.64
N HIS A 322 24.48 -26.67 16.35
CA HIS A 322 25.41 -26.43 15.25
C HIS A 322 24.91 -26.43 13.78
N ARG A 323 23.68 -26.87 13.48
CA ARG A 323 22.96 -26.58 12.22
C ARG A 323 21.46 -26.66 12.48
N SER A 324 20.73 -25.59 12.20
CA SER A 324 19.27 -25.62 12.31
C SER A 324 18.66 -25.74 10.92
N GLN A 325 17.77 -26.72 10.75
CA GLN A 325 16.99 -26.89 9.53
C GLN A 325 15.77 -25.97 9.59
N PHE A 326 15.65 -25.11 8.58
CA PHE A 326 14.48 -24.28 8.35
C PHE A 326 13.56 -25.01 7.38
N ALA A 327 12.25 -24.94 7.64
CA ALA A 327 11.23 -25.40 6.73
C ALA A 327 10.15 -24.34 6.61
N VAL A 328 9.71 -24.05 5.38
CA VAL A 328 8.63 -23.12 5.11
C VAL A 328 7.55 -23.85 4.33
N LEU A 329 6.34 -23.83 4.86
CA LEU A 329 5.14 -24.37 4.24
C LEU A 329 4.30 -23.23 3.70
N PHE A 330 3.88 -23.36 2.45
CA PHE A 330 2.96 -22.49 1.74
C PHE A 330 1.70 -23.29 1.41
N GLN A 331 0.54 -22.76 1.78
CA GLN A 331 -0.73 -23.42 1.53
C GLN A 331 -1.74 -22.42 1.00
N ALA A 332 -2.25 -22.66 -0.21
CA ALA A 332 -3.37 -21.92 -0.75
C ALA A 332 -4.69 -22.64 -0.43
N SER A 333 -5.72 -21.89 -0.08
CA SER A 333 -7.09 -22.39 0.03
C SER A 333 -8.00 -21.60 -0.90
N GLU A 334 -9.06 -22.25 -1.40
CA GLU A 334 -10.00 -21.68 -2.39
C GLU A 334 -9.34 -21.27 -3.74
N GLY A 335 -8.07 -21.64 -3.94
CA GLY A 335 -7.28 -21.42 -5.14
C GLY A 335 -6.10 -22.40 -5.23
N ASN A 336 -5.15 -22.11 -6.11
CA ASN A 336 -3.93 -22.92 -6.26
C ASN A 336 -2.68 -22.11 -5.91
N LEU A 337 -1.77 -22.76 -5.19
CA LEU A 337 -0.37 -22.36 -5.16
C LEU A 337 0.32 -22.90 -6.41
N ARG A 338 0.87 -22.02 -7.24
CA ARG A 338 1.60 -22.40 -8.47
C ARG A 338 3.07 -22.69 -8.19
N SER A 339 3.67 -21.87 -7.35
CA SER A 339 5.05 -22.00 -6.90
C SER A 339 5.30 -21.09 -5.71
N CYS A 340 6.34 -21.37 -4.94
CA CYS A 340 6.79 -20.55 -3.83
C CYS A 340 8.30 -20.38 -3.84
N GLY A 341 8.77 -19.36 -3.12
CA GLY A 341 10.17 -19.02 -2.97
C GLY A 341 10.50 -18.50 -1.59
N VAL A 342 11.73 -18.74 -1.13
CA VAL A 342 12.29 -18.22 0.12
C VAL A 342 13.69 -17.69 -0.14
N HIS A 343 13.98 -16.53 0.45
CA HIS A 343 15.30 -15.92 0.44
C HIS A 343 15.64 -15.42 1.84
N VAL A 344 16.86 -15.69 2.30
CA VAL A 344 17.37 -15.22 3.59
C VAL A 344 18.05 -13.88 3.39
N VAL A 345 17.60 -12.85 4.10
CA VAL A 345 18.17 -11.50 4.02
C VAL A 345 19.16 -11.32 5.18
N TYR A 346 20.40 -10.97 4.85
CA TYR A 346 21.46 -10.72 5.83
C TYR A 346 21.68 -9.22 6.07
N LYS A 347 22.20 -8.86 7.24
CA LYS A 347 22.66 -7.50 7.56
C LYS A 347 23.83 -7.14 6.63
N GLN A 348 23.97 -5.86 6.24
CA GLN A 348 24.94 -5.41 5.23
C GLN A 348 26.38 -5.91 5.48
N GLY A 349 27.08 -6.29 4.40
CA GLY A 349 28.52 -6.57 4.38
C GLY A 349 28.94 -8.03 4.55
N LYS A 350 28.00 -8.98 4.59
CA LYS A 350 28.28 -10.42 4.71
C LYS A 350 27.28 -11.25 3.90
N GLN A 351 27.36 -11.17 2.57
CA GLN A 351 26.69 -12.17 1.73
C GLN A 351 27.49 -13.49 1.81
N PRO A 352 26.88 -14.67 1.62
CA PRO A 352 27.60 -15.94 1.61
C PRO A 352 28.80 -15.96 0.64
N ASN A 353 28.73 -15.18 -0.44
CA ASN A 353 29.77 -15.05 -1.45
C ASN A 353 31.02 -14.24 -0.99
N ASP A 354 30.95 -13.53 0.13
CA ASP A 354 32.08 -12.78 0.70
C ASP A 354 32.97 -13.66 1.59
N MET A 355 32.48 -14.84 2.02
CA MET A 355 33.29 -15.85 2.69
C MET A 355 34.04 -16.68 1.63
N LYS A 356 35.09 -16.09 1.05
CA LYS A 356 36.07 -16.87 0.29
C LYS A 356 36.62 -17.97 1.18
N ILE A 357 36.53 -19.18 0.65
CA ILE A 357 37.10 -20.41 1.15
C ILE A 357 38.58 -20.16 1.46
N ASP A 358 38.96 -20.20 2.73
CA ASP A 358 40.36 -20.34 3.12
C ASP A 358 40.75 -21.80 2.83
N GLU A 359 41.08 -22.07 1.56
CA GLU A 359 41.76 -23.28 1.12
C GLU A 359 43.20 -23.25 1.65
N SER A 360 43.35 -23.48 2.96
CA SER A 360 44.65 -23.69 3.58
C SER A 360 44.61 -24.75 4.67
N ILE A 361 43.91 -25.85 4.42
CA ILE A 361 44.21 -27.12 5.10
C ILE A 361 44.18 -28.27 4.08
N ASN A 362 45.37 -28.68 3.65
CA ASN A 362 45.68 -30.08 3.34
C ASN A 362 47.20 -30.22 3.10
N PRO A 363 47.82 -31.36 3.46
CA PRO A 363 47.58 -32.26 4.60
C PRO A 363 48.70 -32.20 5.65
#